data_AF-A0A3M1M0L4-F1
#
_entry.id   AF-A0A3M1M0L4-F1
#
_cell.length_a   1.000
_cell.length_b   1.000
_cell.length_c   1.000
_cell.angle_alpha   90.00
_cell.angle_beta   90.00
_cell.angle_gamma   90.00
#
_symmetry.space_group_name_H-M   'P 1'
#
loop_
_entity.id
_entity.type
_entity.pdbx_description
1 polymer ?
#
loop_
_entity_poly.entity_id
_entity_poly.type
_entity_poly.pdbx_seq_one_letter_code
_entity_poly.pdbx_strand_id
1 'polypeptide(L)'
;MWGITGSPALAERLVLAALLMLALALRLPPLLRDPLHADEALYATWGQRIATGLDPWLLKGPVFKPPLWPYLLAGSFLVLGVPPLSSPVAIRFAARLPGLA
;
A
#
# COMPACT_ATOMS: atom_id res chain seq x y z
N MET A 1 -36.36 -23.30 28.81
CA MET A 1 -35.24 -23.43 27.85
C MET A 1 -35.19 -22.14 27.03
N TRP A 2 -34.32 -21.20 27.40
CA TRP A 2 -34.08 -19.96 26.63
C TRP A 2 -32.68 -20.10 26.02
N GLY A 3 -32.64 -20.39 24.71
CA GLY A 3 -31.41 -20.65 23.97
C GLY A 3 -30.82 -19.37 23.41
N ILE A 4 -29.59 -19.07 23.84
CA ILE A 4 -28.47 -18.47 23.08
C ILE A 4 -28.90 -17.63 21.85
N THR A 5 -29.51 -16.46 22.06
CA THR A 5 -29.50 -15.42 21.04
C THR A 5 -28.16 -14.70 21.16
N GLY A 6 -27.20 -15.06 20.32
CA GLY A 6 -25.95 -14.32 20.20
C GLY A 6 -26.27 -12.83 19.96
N SER A 7 -25.56 -11.94 20.65
CA SER A 7 -25.79 -10.50 20.52
C SER A 7 -25.70 -10.12 19.03
N PRO A 8 -26.72 -9.45 18.44
CA PRO A 8 -26.73 -9.09 17.02
C PRO A 8 -25.47 -8.31 16.61
N ALA A 9 -24.89 -7.56 17.55
CA ALA A 9 -23.63 -6.84 17.37
C ALA A 9 -22.41 -7.75 17.10
N LEU A 10 -22.38 -9.00 17.60
CA LEU A 10 -21.31 -9.94 17.30
C LEU A 10 -21.43 -10.45 15.86
N ALA A 11 -22.65 -10.81 15.44
CA ALA A 11 -22.90 -11.26 14.07
C ALA A 11 -22.53 -10.17 13.06
N GLU A 12 -22.92 -8.91 13.31
CA GLU A 12 -22.54 -7.76 12.49
C GLU A 12 -21.02 -7.56 12.41
N ARG A 13 -20.31 -7.65 13.55
CA ARG A 13 -18.85 -7.56 13.58
C ARG A 13 -18.18 -8.68 12.80
N LEU A 14 -18.69 -9.91 12.89
CA LEU A 14 -18.18 -11.05 12.15
C LEU A 14 -18.41 -10.89 10.64
N VAL A 15 -19.58 -10.40 10.23
CA VAL A 15 -19.88 -10.09 8.83
C VAL A 15 -18.94 -8.99 8.32
N LEU A 16 -18.75 -7.91 9.09
CA LEU A 16 -17.81 -6.85 8.72
C LEU A 16 -16.38 -7.38 8.61
N ALA A 17 -15.93 -8.19 9.58
CA ALA A 17 -14.61 -8.80 9.53
C ALA A 17 -14.45 -9.70 8.30
N ALA A 18 -15.46 -10.51 7.97
CA ALA A 18 -15.45 -11.35 6.78
C ALA A 18 -15.38 -10.51 5.50
N LEU A 19 -16.13 -9.41 5.42
CA LEU A 19 -16.09 -8.48 4.29
C LEU A 19 -14.74 -7.79 4.14
N LEU A 20 -14.12 -7.36 5.24
CA LEU A 20 -12.78 -6.75 5.22
C LEU A 20 -11.71 -7.76 4.81
N MET A 21 -11.77 -8.99 5.32
CA MET A 21 -10.86 -10.07 4.93
C MET A 21 -11.04 -10.46 3.46
N LEU A 22 -12.28 -10.51 2.97
CA LEU A 22 -12.57 -10.76 1.56
C LEU A 22 -12.04 -9.62 0.68
N ALA A 23 -12.27 -8.36 1.06
CA ALA A 23 -11.77 -7.20 0.34
C ALA A 23 -10.23 -7.20 0.28
N LEU A 24 -9.56 -7.53 1.39
CA LEU A 24 -8.10 -7.68 1.43
C LEU A 24 -7.63 -8.83 0.51
N ALA A 25 -8.29 -9.99 0.58
CA ALA A 25 -7.95 -11.14 -0.24
C ALA A 25 -8.06 -10.85 -1.75
N LEU A 26 -9.10 -10.12 -2.16
CA LEU A 26 -9.30 -9.70 -3.55
C LEU A 26 -8.25 -8.69 -4.03
N ARG A 27 -7.62 -7.92 -3.13
CA ARG A 27 -6.54 -6.98 -3.47
C ARG A 27 -5.17 -7.65 -3.59
N LEU A 28 -4.96 -8.84 -3.01
CA LEU A 28 -3.64 -9.50 -3.02
C LEU A 28 -3.08 -9.82 -4.42
N PRO A 29 -3.85 -10.36 -5.39
CA PRO A 29 -3.31 -10.68 -6.71
C PRO A 29 -2.69 -9.48 -7.45
N PRO A 30 -3.38 -8.34 -7.64
CA PRO A 30 -2.79 -7.19 -8.31
C PRO A 30 -1.63 -6.58 -7.51
N LEU A 31 -1.62 -6.74 -6.18
CA LEU A 31 -0.55 -6.21 -5.35
C LEU A 31 0.79 -6.92 -5.54
N LEU A 32 0.75 -8.24 -5.73
CA LEU A 32 1.95 -9.10 -5.69
C LEU A 32 2.41 -9.55 -7.09
N ARG A 33 1.46 -9.86 -7.98
CA ARG A 33 1.77 -10.52 -9.27
C ARG A 33 1.95 -9.52 -10.40
N ASP A 34 1.14 -8.47 -10.42
CA ASP A 34 1.09 -7.56 -11.55
C ASP A 34 2.25 -6.56 -11.51
N PRO A 35 2.91 -6.30 -12.66
CA PRO A 35 3.84 -5.20 -12.81
C PRO A 35 3.22 -3.86 -12.39
N LEU A 36 4.06 -2.88 -12.08
CA LEU A 36 3.58 -1.53 -11.81
C LEU A 36 3.04 -0.94 -13.11
N HIS A 37 1.85 -0.34 -13.04
CA HIS A 37 1.34 0.51 -14.10
C HIS A 37 2.23 1.76 -14.24
N ALA A 38 2.12 2.47 -15.36
CA ALA A 38 3.05 3.55 -15.68
C ALA A 38 3.03 4.69 -14.64
N ASP A 39 1.85 5.01 -14.12
CA ASP A 39 1.65 5.99 -13.04
C ASP A 39 2.17 5.49 -11.69
N GLU A 40 1.92 4.23 -11.34
CA GLU A 40 2.46 3.59 -10.14
C GLU A 40 4.00 3.61 -10.16
N ALA A 41 4.61 3.30 -11.30
CA ALA A 41 6.05 3.34 -11.48
C ALA A 41 6.61 4.77 -11.36
N LEU A 42 5.91 5.76 -11.90
CA LEU A 42 6.28 7.17 -11.75
C LEU A 42 6.26 7.59 -10.27
N TYR A 43 5.18 7.29 -9.55
CA TYR A 43 5.06 7.62 -8.12
C TYR A 43 6.07 6.85 -7.27
N ALA A 44 6.28 5.57 -7.54
CA ALA A 44 7.30 4.74 -6.89
C ALA A 44 8.70 5.35 -7.06
N THR A 45 9.01 5.90 -8.24
CA THR A 45 10.28 6.58 -8.49
C THR A 45 10.46 7.82 -7.61
N TRP A 46 9.41 8.60 -7.37
CA TRP A 46 9.47 9.73 -6.44
C TRP A 46 9.71 9.28 -5.00
N GLY A 47 8.95 8.28 -4.52
CA GLY A 47 9.15 7.71 -3.18
C GLY A 47 10.56 7.14 -2.98
N GLN A 48 11.09 6.45 -3.99
CA GLN A 48 12.46 5.92 -3.98
C GLN A 48 13.50 7.05 -3.89
N ARG A 49 13.36 8.13 -4.68
CA ARG A 49 14.29 9.27 -4.64
C ARG A 49 14.30 9.97 -3.29
N ILE A 50 13.17 10.01 -2.60
CA ILE A 50 13.08 10.51 -1.23
C ILE A 50 13.75 9.52 -0.26
N ALA A 51 13.37 8.24 -0.31
CA ALA A 51 13.87 7.20 0.61
C ALA A 51 15.40 6.99 0.51
N THR A 52 15.97 7.15 -0.69
CA THR A 52 17.43 7.07 -0.93
C THR A 52 18.17 8.37 -0.61
N GLY A 53 17.47 9.46 -0.32
CA GLY A 53 18.08 10.78 -0.11
C GLY A 53 18.57 11.47 -1.39
N LEU A 54 18.32 10.90 -2.58
CA LEU A 54 18.79 11.45 -3.86
C LEU A 54 18.12 12.78 -4.23
N ASP A 55 16.83 12.92 -3.91
CA ASP A 55 16.05 14.14 -4.13
C ASP A 55 14.89 14.24 -3.13
N PRO A 56 15.16 14.51 -1.83
CA PRO A 56 14.14 14.50 -0.77
C PRO A 56 13.02 15.52 -1.01
N TRP A 57 13.35 16.64 -1.65
CA TRP A 57 12.41 17.72 -1.94
C TRP A 57 11.79 17.63 -3.34
N LEU A 58 12.15 16.59 -4.11
CA LEU A 58 11.71 16.35 -5.48
C LEU A 58 11.89 17.57 -6.41
N LEU A 59 12.98 18.32 -6.25
CA LEU A 59 13.23 19.55 -7.01
C LEU A 59 13.75 19.29 -8.42
N LYS A 60 14.23 18.08 -8.69
CA LYS A 60 14.91 17.72 -9.94
C LYS A 60 13.97 17.00 -10.92
N GLY A 61 12.66 17.04 -10.70
CA GLY A 61 11.68 16.33 -11.52
C GLY A 61 10.33 17.03 -11.61
N PRO A 62 9.53 16.70 -12.64
CA PRO A 62 8.19 17.25 -12.83
C PRO A 62 7.22 16.66 -11.80
N VAL A 63 7.13 17.27 -10.62
CA VAL A 63 6.15 16.89 -9.60
C VAL A 63 4.96 17.83 -9.66
N PHE A 64 3.91 17.38 -10.34
CA PHE A 64 2.66 18.15 -10.50
C PHE A 64 1.55 17.69 -9.54
N LYS A 65 1.91 16.94 -8.49
CA LYS A 65 0.97 16.36 -7.53
C LYS A 65 1.28 16.84 -6.11
N PRO A 66 0.29 16.88 -5.21
CA PRO A 66 0.52 17.22 -3.80
C PRO A 66 1.58 16.31 -3.14
N PRO A 67 2.34 16.83 -2.17
CA PRO A 67 3.53 16.15 -1.66
C PRO A 67 3.24 14.89 -0.86
N LEU A 68 2.09 14.78 -0.19
CA LEU A 68 1.82 13.71 0.78
C LEU A 68 2.09 12.30 0.23
N TRP A 69 1.61 12.00 -0.98
CA TRP A 69 1.72 10.67 -1.57
C TRP A 69 3.18 10.20 -1.77
N PRO A 70 4.07 10.98 -2.41
CA PRO A 70 5.49 10.63 -2.48
C PRO A 70 6.16 10.31 -1.13
N TYR A 71 5.81 11.02 -0.05
CA TYR A 71 6.40 10.77 1.27
C TYR A 71 5.83 9.52 1.94
N LEU A 72 4.54 9.21 1.75
CA LEU A 72 3.98 7.93 2.20
C LEU A 72 4.64 6.76 1.49
N LEU A 73 4.91 6.88 0.19
CA LEU A 73 5.69 5.89 -0.57
C LEU A 73 7.14 5.78 -0.09
N ALA A 74 7.77 6.90 0.24
CA ALA A 74 9.11 6.87 0.82
C ALA A 74 9.12 6.08 2.14
N GLY A 75 8.13 6.33 3.01
CA GLY A 75 7.95 5.59 4.25
C GLY A 75 7.73 4.10 4.03
N SER A 76 6.91 3.70 3.05
CA SER A 76 6.69 2.29 2.74
C SER A 76 7.96 1.60 2.23
N PHE A 77 8.76 2.26 1.40
CA PHE A 77 10.06 1.74 0.97
C PHE A 77 11.08 1.63 2.10
N LEU A 78 11.09 2.56 3.07
CA LEU A 78 11.98 2.45 4.23
C LEU A 78 11.64 1.24 5.12
N VAL A 79 10.37 0.85 5.20
CA VAL A 79 9.92 -0.30 6.02
C VAL A 79 10.10 -1.62 5.29
N LEU A 80 9.80 -1.67 3.99
CA LEU A 80 9.68 -2.92 3.23
C LEU A 80 10.84 -3.18 2.27
N GLY A 81 11.66 -2.17 2.01
CA GLY A 81 12.84 -2.26 1.16
C GLY A 81 12.91 -1.17 0.10
N VAL A 82 14.11 -0.60 -0.07
CA VAL A 82 14.39 0.46 -1.04
C VAL A 82 15.03 -0.15 -2.30
N PRO A 83 14.45 0.08 -3.50
CA PRO A 83 15.06 -0.39 -4.75
C PRO A 83 16.46 0.21 -4.98
N PRO A 84 17.40 -0.54 -5.61
CA PRO A 84 17.24 -1.88 -6.20
C PRO A 84 17.57 -3.04 -5.24
N LEU A 85 17.84 -2.76 -3.96
CA LEU A 85 18.31 -3.77 -2.99
C LEU A 85 17.23 -4.76 -2.54
N SER A 86 16.01 -4.60 -3.03
CA SER A 86 14.81 -5.32 -2.58
C SER A 86 14.22 -6.18 -3.69
N SER A 87 13.53 -7.25 -3.33
CA SER A 87 12.91 -8.13 -4.31
C SER A 87 11.81 -7.40 -5.10
N PRO A 88 11.53 -7.79 -6.36
CA PRO A 88 10.45 -7.17 -7.15
C PRO A 88 9.09 -7.24 -6.46
N VAL A 89 8.83 -8.30 -5.70
CA VAL A 89 7.59 -8.45 -4.91
C VAL A 89 7.54 -7.43 -3.77
N ALA A 90 8.64 -7.23 -3.04
CA ALA A 90 8.70 -6.23 -1.98
C ALA A 90 8.49 -4.81 -2.51
N ILE A 91 9.09 -4.50 -3.67
CA ILE A 91 8.93 -3.19 -4.34
C ILE A 91 7.47 -2.96 -4.75
N ARG A 92 6.81 -3.94 -5.37
CA ARG A 92 5.40 -3.85 -5.77
C ARG A 92 4.49 -3.67 -4.57
N PHE A 93 4.74 -4.42 -3.50
CA PHE A 93 3.99 -4.33 -2.25
C PHE A 93 4.17 -2.95 -1.61
N ALA A 94 5.41 -2.47 -1.49
CA ALA A 94 5.72 -1.15 -0.94
C ALA A 94 5.09 0.00 -1.74
N ALA A 95 5.09 -0.09 -3.07
CA ALA A 95 4.51 0.92 -3.96
C ALA A 95 2.98 1.04 -3.85
N ARG A 96 2.29 0.02 -3.33
CA ARG A 96 0.83 -0.03 -3.20
C ARG A 96 0.35 0.02 -1.75
N LEU A 97 1.25 -0.18 -0.78
CA LEU A 97 0.92 -0.19 0.65
C LEU A 97 0.14 1.07 1.09
N PRO A 98 0.53 2.30 0.72
CA PRO A 98 -0.23 3.48 1.15
C PRO A 98 -1.66 3.54 0.61
N GLY A 99 -1.97 2.82 -0.47
CA GLY A 99 -3.33 2.72 -1.04
C GLY A 99 -4.19 1.61 -0.43
N LEU A 100 -3.65 0.85 0.53
CA LEU A 100 -4.39 -0.17 1.28
C LEU A 100 -5.00 0.34 2.59
N ALA A 101 -4.56 1.50 3.08
CA ALA A 101 -4.99 2.12 4.32
C ALA A 101 -6.31 2.91 4.19
#